data_AF-A0A0J9TM44-F1
#
_entry.id   AF-A0A0J9TM44-F1
#
_cell.length_a   1.000
_cell.length_b   1.000
_cell.length_c   1.000
_cell.angle_alpha   90.00
_cell.angle_beta   90.00
_cell.angle_gamma   90.00
#
_symmetry.space_group_name_H-M   'P 1'
#
loop_
_entity.id
_entity.type
_entity.pdbx_description
1 polymer ?
#
loop_
_entity_poly.entity_id
_entity_poly.type
_entity_poly.pdbx_seq_one_letter_code
_entity_poly.pdbx_strand_id
1 'polypeptide(L)'
;MHQIVLIVLDFENDGKYDSYIKEIQDKLLDYRVLTDSLCSSLGKRLYYFEKLGVPMCIIIGPQELKERLVSVKMRIFEDKKVVSIENLIQEILKLKELYISELLQRSSNFSKKLIKFTED
;
A
#
# COMPACT_ATOMS: atom_id res chain seq x y z
N MET A 1 -10.42 -10.52 3.47
CA MET A 1 -9.25 -10.02 4.23
C MET A 1 -8.26 -9.43 3.24
N HIS A 2 -7.91 -8.13 3.36
CA HIS A 2 -7.00 -7.46 2.42
C HIS A 2 -5.55 -7.56 2.90
N GLN A 3 -4.61 -7.67 1.96
CA GLN A 3 -3.19 -7.80 2.27
C GLN A 3 -2.49 -6.44 2.18
N ILE A 4 -1.71 -6.11 3.20
CA ILE A 4 -0.83 -4.94 3.27
C ILE A 4 0.60 -5.44 3.44
N VAL A 5 1.56 -4.85 2.72
CA VAL A 5 2.98 -5.19 2.87
C VAL A 5 3.73 -4.01 3.48
N LEU A 6 4.49 -4.25 4.54
CA LEU A 6 5.42 -3.29 5.15
C LEU A 6 6.80 -3.46 4.53
N ILE A 7 7.29 -2.44 3.84
CA ILE A 7 8.59 -2.41 3.17
C ILE A 7 9.54 -1.55 3.99
N VAL A 8 10.45 -2.17 4.72
CA VAL A 8 11.47 -1.47 5.53
C VAL A 8 12.70 -1.21 4.67
N LEU A 9 13.13 0.05 4.56
CA LEU A 9 14.22 0.47 3.68
C LEU A 9 15.62 0.35 4.29
N ASP A 10 15.70 0.22 5.60
CA ASP A 10 16.94 0.22 6.35
C ASP A 10 17.06 -1.08 7.16
N PHE A 11 18.21 -1.72 7.01
CA PHE A 11 18.53 -3.02 7.59
C PHE A 11 19.64 -2.94 8.64
N GLU A 12 20.14 -1.74 8.95
CA GLU A 12 21.02 -1.59 10.10
C GLU A 12 20.20 -1.91 11.36
N ASN A 13 20.41 -3.13 11.85
CA ASN A 13 19.53 -3.85 12.73
C ASN A 13 19.80 -3.45 14.18
N ASP A 14 19.52 -2.20 14.52
CA ASP A 14 19.65 -1.65 15.87
C ASP A 14 18.31 -1.67 16.64
N GLY A 15 17.34 -2.45 16.16
CA GLY A 15 16.03 -2.67 16.81
C GLY A 15 15.11 -1.44 16.80
N LYS A 16 15.54 -0.31 16.23
CA LYS A 16 14.78 0.95 16.20
C LYS A 16 13.45 0.82 15.46
N TYR A 17 13.41 -0.02 14.43
CA TYR A 17 12.22 -0.22 13.61
C TYR A 17 11.23 -1.21 14.23
N ASP A 18 11.66 -2.11 15.13
CA ASP A 18 10.81 -3.20 15.63
C ASP A 18 9.59 -2.68 16.38
N SER A 19 9.80 -1.70 17.27
CA SER A 19 8.71 -1.05 18.01
C SER A 19 7.74 -0.32 17.08
N TYR A 20 8.27 0.30 16.02
CA TYR A 20 7.49 1.06 15.05
C TYR A 20 6.67 0.17 14.11
N ILE A 21 7.28 -0.92 13.63
CA ILE A 21 6.61 -1.96 12.84
C ILE A 21 5.50 -2.59 13.67
N LYS A 22 5.78 -2.92 14.93
CA LYS A 22 4.78 -3.48 15.84
C LYS A 22 3.61 -2.51 16.07
N GLU A 23 3.89 -1.23 16.30
CA GLU A 23 2.84 -0.21 16.43
C GLU A 23 1.94 -0.14 15.18
N ILE A 24 2.53 -0.20 13.98
CA ILE A 24 1.79 -0.23 12.73
C ILE A 24 0.95 -1.52 12.60
N GLN A 25 1.53 -2.67 12.94
CA GLN A 25 0.83 -3.96 12.93
C GLN A 25 -0.36 -3.98 13.91
N ASP A 26 -0.17 -3.45 15.12
CA ASP A 26 -1.20 -3.35 16.15
C ASP A 26 -2.35 -2.42 15.72
N LYS A 27 -2.04 -1.34 14.98
CA LYS A 27 -3.09 -0.51 14.36
C LYS A 27 -3.84 -1.28 13.26
N LEU A 28 -3.14 -2.15 12.52
CA LEU A 28 -3.67 -2.84 11.34
C LEU A 28 -4.11 -4.29 11.60
N LEU A 29 -4.55 -4.62 12.81
CA LEU A 29 -4.96 -5.98 13.20
C LEU A 29 -6.04 -6.60 12.31
N ASP A 30 -6.92 -5.79 11.72
CA ASP A 30 -7.98 -6.25 10.81
C ASP A 30 -7.46 -6.61 9.39
N TYR A 31 -6.17 -6.35 9.12
CA TYR A 31 -5.53 -6.59 7.84
C TYR A 31 -4.51 -7.72 7.92
N ARG A 32 -4.31 -8.41 6.79
CA ARG A 32 -3.20 -9.36 6.67
C ARG A 32 -1.94 -8.57 6.36
N VAL A 33 -1.16 -8.27 7.40
CA VAL A 33 0.10 -7.52 7.28
C VAL A 33 1.28 -8.48 7.10
N LEU A 34 2.10 -8.24 6.07
CA LEU A 34 3.35 -8.96 5.84
C LEU A 34 4.51 -7.95 5.89
N THR A 35 5.53 -8.25 6.68
CA THR A 35 6.76 -7.44 6.70
C THR A 35 7.74 -8.01 5.70
N ASP A 36 8.18 -7.17 4.77
CA ASP A 36 9.20 -7.48 3.79
C ASP A 36 10.54 -6.93 4.25
N SER A 37 11.50 -7.84 4.42
CA SER A 37 12.86 -7.55 4.86
C SER A 37 13.90 -7.93 3.79
N LEU A 38 13.51 -7.99 2.51
CA LEU A 38 14.42 -8.31 1.43
C LEU A 38 15.46 -7.20 1.20
N CYS A 39 16.73 -7.59 1.14
CA CYS A 39 17.87 -6.71 0.82
C CYS A 39 17.95 -6.45 -0.70
N SER A 40 16.95 -5.77 -1.23
CA SER A 40 16.92 -5.31 -2.62
C SER A 40 16.35 -3.89 -2.70
N SER A 41 16.51 -3.23 -3.85
CA SER A 41 16.06 -1.84 -3.99
C SER A 41 14.54 -1.71 -3.86
N LEU A 42 14.08 -0.58 -3.31
CA LEU A 42 12.65 -0.27 -3.15
C LEU A 42 11.85 -0.50 -4.43
N GLY A 43 12.37 -0.03 -5.57
CA GLY A 43 11.70 -0.20 -6.86
C GLY A 43 11.48 -1.67 -7.24
N LYS A 44 12.49 -2.54 -7.04
CA LYS A 44 12.36 -3.98 -7.30
C LYS A 44 11.32 -4.64 -6.40
N ARG A 45 11.29 -4.25 -5.12
CA ARG A 45 10.36 -4.77 -4.11
C ARG A 45 8.92 -4.35 -4.41
N LEU A 46 8.70 -3.06 -4.70
CA LEU A 46 7.39 -2.55 -5.12
C LEU A 46 6.89 -3.25 -6.37
N TYR A 47 7.74 -3.38 -7.40
CA TYR A 47 7.39 -4.08 -8.63
C TYR A 47 7.01 -5.54 -8.39
N TYR A 48 7.74 -6.22 -7.51
CA TYR A 48 7.44 -7.60 -7.12
C TYR A 48 6.04 -7.70 -6.50
N PHE A 49 5.72 -6.89 -5.48
CA PHE A 49 4.42 -6.95 -4.83
C PHE A 49 3.27 -6.45 -5.72
N GLU A 50 3.54 -5.49 -6.61
CA GLU A 50 2.59 -5.03 -7.62
C GLU A 50 2.20 -6.15 -8.59
N LYS A 51 3.19 -6.96 -9.02
CA LYS A 51 2.96 -8.17 -9.83
C LYS A 51 2.16 -9.23 -9.09
N LEU A 52 2.40 -9.40 -7.79
CA LEU A 52 1.62 -10.31 -6.95
C LEU A 52 0.19 -9.82 -6.67
N GLY A 53 -0.16 -8.61 -7.13
CA GLY A 53 -1.50 -8.06 -6.94
C GLY A 53 -1.74 -7.48 -5.55
N VAL A 54 -0.68 -7.25 -4.76
CA VAL A 54 -0.80 -6.60 -3.45
C VAL A 54 -1.36 -5.18 -3.67
N PRO A 55 -2.51 -4.83 -3.06
CA PRO A 55 -3.18 -3.55 -3.33
C PRO A 55 -2.45 -2.36 -2.71
N MET A 56 -1.76 -2.57 -1.58
CA MET A 56 -1.17 -1.52 -0.77
C MET A 56 0.16 -1.97 -0.16
N CYS A 57 1.20 -1.14 -0.35
CA CYS A 57 2.47 -1.25 0.34
C CYS A 57 2.67 -0.01 1.23
N ILE A 58 3.14 -0.22 2.46
CA ILE A 58 3.52 0.84 3.39
C ILE A 58 5.03 0.80 3.51
N ILE A 59 5.68 1.91 3.19
CA ILE A 59 7.13 2.04 3.14
C ILE A 59 7.60 2.77 4.40
N ILE A 60 8.63 2.22 5.03
CA ILE A 60 9.22 2.72 6.28
C ILE A 60 10.72 2.91 6.03
N GLY A 61 11.16 4.16 5.93
CA GLY A 61 12.57 4.52 5.91
C GLY A 61 13.00 5.30 7.16
N PRO A 62 14.25 5.77 7.17
CA PRO A 62 14.78 6.55 8.30
C PRO A 62 14.00 7.84 8.57
N GLN A 63 13.53 8.51 7.50
CA GLN A 63 12.76 9.75 7.63
C GLN A 63 11.35 9.45 8.17
N GLU A 64 10.67 8.44 7.63
CA GLU A 64 9.37 7.97 8.14
C GLU A 64 9.43 7.64 9.63
N LEU A 65 10.46 6.92 10.06
CA LEU A 65 10.66 6.59 11.48
C LEU A 65 10.87 7.85 12.33
N LYS A 66 11.73 8.77 11.87
CA LYS A 66 12.07 10.01 12.59
C LYS A 66 10.86 10.94 12.76
N GLU A 67 10.05 11.05 11.71
CA GLU A 67 8.90 11.98 11.67
C GLU A 67 7.59 11.34 12.13
N ARG A 68 7.61 10.04 12.48
CA ARG A 68 6.42 9.23 12.81
C ARG A 68 5.37 9.26 11.69
N LEU A 69 5.86 9.13 10.46
CA LEU A 69 5.09 9.05 9.22
C LEU A 69 5.28 7.70 8.54
N VAL A 70 4.44 7.39 7.56
CA VAL A 70 4.65 6.28 6.63
C VAL A 70 4.31 6.71 5.21
N SER A 71 4.99 6.10 4.25
CA SER A 71 4.75 6.33 2.83
C SER A 71 3.89 5.20 2.26
N VAL A 72 2.62 5.46 1.96
CA VAL A 72 1.67 4.48 1.42
C VAL A 72 1.67 4.52 -0.11
N LYS A 73 1.98 3.39 -0.73
CA LYS A 73 1.91 3.19 -2.19
C LYS A 73 0.75 2.26 -2.52
N MET A 74 -0.18 2.74 -3.32
CA MET A 74 -1.25 1.92 -3.89
C MET A 74 -0.80 1.30 -5.21
N ARG A 75 -1.33 0.11 -5.53
CA ARG A 75 -0.98 -0.63 -6.74
C ARG A 75 -1.30 0.14 -8.03
N ILE A 76 -2.46 0.79 -8.07
CA ILE A 76 -3.03 1.37 -9.30
C ILE A 76 -2.76 2.87 -9.49
N PHE A 77 -2.17 3.53 -8.49
CA PHE A 77 -1.81 4.94 -8.51
C PHE A 77 -0.31 5.07 -8.60
N GLU A 78 0.21 6.04 -9.37
CA GLU A 78 1.65 6.24 -9.50
C GLU A 78 2.27 6.82 -8.22
N ASP A 79 1.58 7.79 -7.62
CA ASP A 79 2.07 8.52 -6.46
C ASP A 79 2.01 7.72 -5.16
N LYS A 80 2.89 8.13 -4.23
CA LYS A 80 2.87 7.71 -2.84
C LYS A 80 2.16 8.78 -2.01
N LYS A 81 1.43 8.36 -0.99
CA LYS A 81 0.83 9.26 0.00
C LYS A 81 1.57 9.15 1.32
N VAL A 82 2.05 10.26 1.84
CA VAL A 82 2.63 10.32 3.19
C VAL A 82 1.50 10.47 4.21
N VAL A 83 1.54 9.65 5.25
CA VAL A 83 0.47 9.52 6.25
C VAL A 83 1.09 9.49 7.65
N SER A 84 0.52 10.22 8.60
CA SER A 84 0.96 10.12 10.00
C SER A 84 0.47 8.83 10.66
N ILE A 85 1.25 8.29 11.57
CA ILE A 85 0.88 7.08 12.32
C ILE A 85 -0.40 7.27 13.14
N GLU A 86 -0.64 8.48 13.63
CA GLU A 86 -1.84 8.85 14.37
C GLU A 86 -3.11 8.65 13.53
N ASN A 87 -3.07 9.07 12.26
CA ASN A 87 -4.22 9.04 11.35
C ASN A 87 -4.21 7.82 10.40
N LEU A 88 -3.30 6.87 10.61
CA LEU A 88 -3.01 5.77 9.69
C LEU A 88 -4.27 5.00 9.28
N ILE A 89 -5.11 4.63 10.25
CA ILE A 89 -6.31 3.81 9.98
C ILE A 89 -7.35 4.57 9.17
N GLN A 90 -7.59 5.84 9.51
CA GLN A 90 -8.54 6.66 8.77
C GLN A 90 -8.08 6.86 7.33
N GLU A 91 -6.79 7.10 7.10
CA GLU A 91 -6.24 7.27 5.77
C GLU A 91 -6.24 5.97 4.96
N ILE A 92 -5.98 4.82 5.58
CA ILE A 92 -6.07 3.51 4.91
C ILE A 92 -7.51 3.20 4.49
N LEU A 93 -8.51 3.53 5.32
CA LEU A 93 -9.92 3.35 4.96
C LEU A 93 -10.31 4.21 3.75
N LYS A 94 -9.92 5.49 3.74
CA LYS A 94 -10.13 6.38 2.58
C LYS A 94 -9.45 5.85 1.32
N LEU A 95 -8.20 5.40 1.44
CA LEU A 95 -7.44 4.84 0.32
C LEU A 95 -8.07 3.53 -0.20
N LYS A 96 -8.64 2.71 0.68
CA LYS A 96 -9.39 1.50 0.30
C LYS A 96 -10.65 1.84 -0.49
N GLU A 97 -11.44 2.80 -0.03
CA GLU A 97 -12.64 3.24 -0.74
C GLU A 97 -12.29 3.80 -2.12
N LEU A 98 -11.26 4.65 -2.18
CA LEU A 98 -10.74 5.21 -3.42
C LEU A 98 -10.22 4.13 -4.39
N TYR A 99 -9.55 3.10 -3.86
CA TYR A 99 -9.07 1.98 -4.67
C TYR A 99 -10.21 1.18 -5.30
N ILE A 100 -11.25 0.87 -4.51
CA ILE A 100 -12.41 0.11 -4.98
C ILE A 100 -13.20 0.91 -6.02
N SER A 101 -13.43 2.20 -5.78
CA SER A 101 -14.17 3.06 -6.72
C SER A 101 -13.44 3.18 -8.06
N GLU A 102 -12.12 3.37 -8.03
CA GLU A 102 -11.29 3.48 -9.23
C GLU A 102 -11.31 2.17 -10.05
N LEU A 103 -11.18 1.01 -9.38
CA LEU A 103 -11.27 -0.28 -10.07
C LEU A 103 -12.64 -0.51 -10.72
N LEU A 104 -13.72 -0.17 -9.99
CA LEU A 104 -15.08 -0.29 -10.50
C LEU A 104 -15.29 0.62 -11.72
N GLN A 105 -14.80 1.86 -11.66
CA GLN A 105 -14.90 2.81 -12.75
C GLN A 105 -14.13 2.33 -13.98
N ARG A 106 -12.88 1.87 -13.81
CA ARG A 106 -12.07 1.31 -14.91
C ARG A 106 -12.75 0.12 -15.58
N SER A 107 -13.26 -0.82 -14.77
CA SER A 107 -14.00 -2.00 -15.26
C SER A 107 -15.26 -1.61 -16.02
N SER A 108 -16.05 -0.67 -15.48
CA SER A 108 -17.27 -0.18 -16.12
C SER A 108 -16.98 0.51 -17.45
N ASN A 109 -15.95 1.35 -17.49
CA ASN A 109 -15.54 2.05 -18.70
C ASN A 109 -15.04 1.08 -19.79
N PHE A 110 -14.30 0.05 -19.39
CA PHE A 110 -13.86 -0.99 -20.30
C PHE A 110 -15.06 -1.76 -20.88
N SER A 111 -15.99 -2.19 -20.03
CA SER A 111 -17.19 -2.94 -20.43
C SER A 111 -18.05 -2.16 -21.43
N LYS A 112 -18.27 -0.86 -21.21
CA LYS A 112 -19.01 0.02 -22.13
C LYS A 112 -18.38 0.12 -23.53
N LYS A 113 -17.05 0.03 -23.63
CA LYS A 113 -16.34 0.08 -24.93
C LYS A 113 -16.50 -1.21 -25.74
N LEU A 114 -16.81 -2.34 -25.08
CA LEU A 114 -16.97 -3.63 -25.73
C LEU A 114 -18.38 -3.82 -26.32
N ILE A 115 -19.39 -3.19 -25.75
CA ILE A 115 -20.77 -3.29 -26.20
C ILE A 115 -21.01 -2.26 -27.31
N LYS A 116 -21.22 -2.72 -28.53
CA LYS A 116 -21.72 -1.90 -29.64
C LYS A 116 -23.11 -2.40 -30.02
N PHE A 117 -24.07 -1.48 -30.07
CA PHE A 117 -25.36 -1.77 -30.67
C PHE A 117 -25.20 -1.68 -32.19
N THR A 118 -25.68 -2.68 -32.91
CA THR A 118 -25.84 -2.64 -34.36
C THR A 118 -27.27 -2.21 -34.68
N GLU A 119 -27.42 -1.29 -35.63
CA GLU A 119 -28.72 -0.96 -36.22
C GLU A 119 -29.10 -2.07 -37.22
N ASP A 120 -30.39 -2.46 -37.23
CA ASP A 120 -30.97 -3.48 -38.11
C ASP A 120 -31.03 -3.04 -39.58
#